data_AF-A0A7K4FAC0-F1
#
_entry.id   AF-A0A7K4FAC0-F1
#
_cell.length_a   1.000
_cell.length_b   1.000
_cell.length_c   1.000
_cell.angle_alpha   90.00
_cell.angle_beta   90.00
_cell.angle_gamma   90.00
#
_symmetry.space_group_name_H-M   'P 1'
#
loop_
_entity.id
_entity.type
_entity.pdbx_description
1 polymer ?
#
loop_
_entity_poly.entity_id
_entity_poly.type
_entity_poly.pdbx_seq_one_letter_code
_entity_poly.pdbx_strand_id
1 'polypeptide(L)'
;MSTSQTTITDEIKEKKENFFKQVVDQTSEIGNEINRALKSTKEITRQTSMLSTTAKIEANRAGDAGRNFLVVSESIDDLSRKTDDVINKMEQETIQEIENISQVIKTKSISIQGNRLANFALTNIRLVDRNLFERAADIRWWATDDILIKSLIERNDSTFADVKHRLGVILKSYTVYHDLILCDTNGLCIASGEDQFHLTGRNFSDKPWFTSAMNTKNGEDYGSDTVHKSPAINDDFTMVFSCKLHESG
;
A
#
# COMPACT_ATOMS: atom_id res chain seq x y z
N MET A 1 4.28 -17.00 -11.22
CA MET A 1 4.03 -16.56 -9.82
C MET A 1 3.48 -15.14 -9.70
N SER A 2 3.74 -14.22 -10.63
CA SER A 2 3.23 -12.83 -10.59
C SER A 2 1.71 -12.68 -10.84
N THR A 3 1.11 -13.52 -11.69
CA THR A 3 -0.33 -13.46 -12.02
C THR A 3 -1.22 -13.80 -10.83
N SER A 4 -0.88 -14.82 -10.04
CA SER A 4 -1.70 -15.23 -8.87
C SER A 4 -1.66 -14.22 -7.71
N GLN A 5 -0.56 -13.47 -7.51
CA GLN A 5 -0.49 -12.43 -6.47
C GLN A 5 -1.32 -11.19 -6.84
N THR A 6 -1.43 -10.86 -8.13
CA THR A 6 -2.24 -9.73 -8.61
C THR A 6 -3.73 -10.02 -8.39
N THR A 7 -4.19 -11.22 -8.76
CA THR A 7 -5.60 -11.65 -8.56
C THR A 7 -6.02 -11.66 -7.10
N ILE A 8 -5.18 -12.15 -6.19
CA ILE A 8 -5.48 -12.17 -4.74
C ILE A 8 -5.55 -10.74 -4.18
N THR A 9 -4.73 -9.82 -4.68
CA THR A 9 -4.72 -8.43 -4.22
C THR A 9 -5.97 -7.68 -4.69
N ASP A 10 -6.43 -7.95 -5.90
CA ASP A 10 -7.66 -7.39 -6.46
C ASP A 10 -8.91 -7.97 -5.79
N GLU A 11 -8.96 -9.28 -5.53
CA GLU A 11 -10.06 -9.91 -4.78
C GLU A 11 -10.18 -9.36 -3.34
N ILE A 12 -9.05 -9.14 -2.65
CA ILE A 12 -9.05 -8.55 -1.30
C ILE A 12 -9.49 -7.08 -1.34
N LYS A 13 -9.18 -6.35 -2.41
CA LYS A 13 -9.59 -4.96 -2.59
C LYS A 13 -11.10 -4.88 -2.83
N GLU A 14 -11.62 -5.68 -3.75
CA GLU A 14 -13.04 -5.77 -4.09
C GLU A 14 -13.88 -6.21 -2.87
N LYS A 15 -13.42 -7.23 -2.14
CA LYS A 15 -14.11 -7.73 -0.94
C LYS A 15 -14.18 -6.69 0.19
N LYS A 16 -13.20 -5.78 0.28
CA LYS A 16 -13.19 -4.70 1.30
C LYS A 16 -13.97 -3.46 0.88
N GLU A 17 -13.94 -3.09 -0.40
CA GLU A 17 -14.83 -2.04 -0.92
C GLU A 17 -16.30 -2.48 -0.75
N ASN A 18 -16.58 -3.77 -1.01
CA ASN A 18 -17.87 -4.37 -0.70
C ASN A 18 -18.19 -4.37 0.80
N PHE A 19 -17.21 -4.61 1.69
CA PHE A 19 -17.44 -4.54 3.13
C PHE A 19 -17.87 -3.15 3.61
N PHE A 20 -17.14 -2.09 3.26
CA PHE A 20 -17.51 -0.74 3.70
C PHE A 20 -18.84 -0.28 3.12
N LYS A 21 -19.12 -0.62 1.87
CA LYS A 21 -20.42 -0.39 1.24
C LYS A 21 -21.53 -1.13 1.99
N GLN A 22 -21.33 -2.41 2.30
CA GLN A 22 -22.28 -3.23 3.04
C GLN A 22 -22.58 -2.66 4.43
N VAL A 23 -21.57 -2.16 5.15
CA VAL A 23 -21.78 -1.55 6.48
C VAL A 23 -22.60 -0.24 6.37
N VAL A 24 -22.34 0.58 5.34
CA VAL A 24 -23.14 1.79 5.09
C VAL A 24 -24.58 1.43 4.74
N ASP A 25 -24.78 0.45 3.86
CA ASP A 25 -26.10 -0.01 3.45
C ASP A 25 -26.89 -0.58 4.66
N GLN A 26 -26.25 -1.41 5.48
CA GLN A 26 -26.85 -1.95 6.71
C GLN A 26 -27.19 -0.85 7.73
N THR A 27 -26.33 0.15 7.89
CA THR A 27 -26.61 1.28 8.79
C THR A 27 -27.83 2.07 8.30
N SER A 28 -27.96 2.25 6.98
CA SER A 28 -29.13 2.90 6.39
C SER A 28 -30.40 2.07 6.56
N GLU A 29 -30.33 0.74 6.44
CA GLU A 29 -31.47 -0.15 6.66
C GLU A 29 -31.97 -0.09 8.11
N ILE A 30 -31.05 -0.18 9.08
CA ILE A 30 -31.37 -0.03 10.52
C ILE A 30 -32.06 1.31 10.76
N GLY A 31 -31.55 2.40 10.18
CA GLY A 31 -32.17 3.71 10.28
C GLY A 31 -33.60 3.76 9.74
N ASN A 32 -33.86 3.10 8.62
CA ASN A 32 -35.19 2.99 8.04
C ASN A 32 -36.15 2.15 8.90
N GLU A 33 -35.65 1.12 9.58
CA GLU A 33 -36.45 0.33 10.54
C GLU A 33 -36.81 1.15 11.79
N ILE A 34 -35.85 1.88 12.37
CA ILE A 34 -36.11 2.75 13.52
C ILE A 34 -37.13 3.83 13.16
N ASN A 35 -36.99 4.47 12.00
CA ASN A 35 -37.97 5.47 11.53
C ASN A 35 -39.37 4.89 11.35
N ARG A 36 -39.50 3.65 10.87
CA ARG A 36 -40.80 2.95 10.80
C ARG A 36 -41.38 2.69 12.18
N ALA A 37 -40.55 2.25 13.13
CA ALA A 37 -40.97 2.04 14.52
C ALA A 37 -41.44 3.35 15.18
N LEU A 38 -40.67 4.44 15.04
CA LEU A 38 -41.02 5.76 15.58
C LEU A 38 -42.35 6.28 15.01
N LYS A 39 -42.60 6.12 13.70
CA LYS A 39 -43.88 6.48 13.08
C LYS A 39 -45.05 5.69 13.66
N SER A 40 -44.87 4.38 13.84
CA SER A 40 -45.89 3.52 14.46
C SER A 40 -46.19 3.95 15.90
N THR A 41 -45.16 4.21 16.70
CA THR A 41 -45.32 4.70 18.08
C THR A 41 -46.02 6.06 18.12
N LYS A 42 -45.72 6.96 17.19
CA LYS A 42 -46.38 8.27 17.07
C LYS A 42 -47.86 8.14 16.76
N GLU A 43 -48.23 7.18 15.91
CA GLU A 43 -49.62 6.88 15.62
C GLU A 43 -50.36 6.36 16.86
N ILE A 44 -49.74 5.45 17.62
CA ILE A 44 -50.27 4.93 18.89
C ILE A 44 -50.47 6.07 19.90
N THR A 45 -49.45 6.91 20.12
CA THR A 45 -49.54 8.06 21.03
C THR A 45 -50.69 9.00 20.65
N ARG A 46 -50.85 9.27 19.35
CA ARG A 46 -51.96 10.09 18.84
C ARG A 46 -53.32 9.47 19.14
N GLN A 47 -53.47 8.15 18.96
CA GLN A 47 -54.70 7.44 19.30
C GLN A 47 -54.97 7.48 20.81
N THR A 48 -53.95 7.31 21.64
CA THR A 48 -54.05 7.41 23.11
C THR A 48 -54.48 8.81 23.57
N SER A 49 -53.91 9.87 22.98
CA SER A 49 -54.32 11.25 23.26
C SER A 49 -55.78 11.52 22.85
N MET A 50 -56.24 10.96 21.72
CA MET A 50 -57.64 11.06 21.30
C MET A 50 -58.58 10.33 22.27
N LEU A 51 -58.22 9.13 22.72
CA LEU A 51 -59.00 8.37 23.72
C LEU A 51 -59.09 9.12 25.05
N SER A 52 -57.97 9.69 25.50
CA SER A 52 -57.93 10.53 26.70
C SER A 52 -58.83 11.76 26.55
N THR A 53 -58.80 12.43 25.39
CA THR A 53 -59.67 13.59 25.13
C THR A 53 -61.14 13.19 25.16
N THR A 54 -61.49 12.06 24.55
CA THR A 54 -62.86 11.52 24.57
C THR A 54 -63.30 11.18 26.00
N ALA A 55 -62.41 10.57 26.79
CA ALA A 55 -62.66 10.25 28.19
C ALA A 55 -62.81 11.51 29.06
N LYS A 56 -62.02 12.57 28.81
CA LYS A 56 -62.20 13.88 29.46
C LYS A 56 -63.58 14.48 29.17
N ILE A 57 -64.07 14.40 27.93
CA ILE A 57 -65.41 14.90 27.55
C ILE A 57 -66.48 14.14 28.33
N GLU A 58 -66.39 12.81 28.36
CA GLU A 58 -67.41 11.98 28.98
C GLU A 58 -67.39 12.04 30.52
N ALA A 59 -66.21 12.21 31.10
CA ALA A 59 -66.05 12.48 32.53
C ALA A 59 -66.70 13.82 32.93
N ASN A 60 -66.53 14.87 32.11
CA ASN A 60 -67.21 16.16 32.33
C ASN A 60 -68.74 16.02 32.18
N ARG A 61 -69.20 15.22 31.20
CA ARG A 61 -70.64 14.97 30.98
C ARG A 61 -71.31 14.24 32.14
N ALA A 62 -70.59 13.34 32.80
CA ALA A 62 -71.05 12.59 33.97
C ALA A 62 -71.07 13.42 35.28
N GLY A 63 -70.58 14.66 35.27
CA GLY A 63 -70.56 15.54 36.44
C GLY A 63 -69.75 14.96 37.61
N ASP A 64 -70.32 14.96 38.81
CA ASP A 64 -69.63 14.49 40.02
C ASP A 64 -69.22 13.01 39.95
N ALA A 65 -69.95 12.17 39.21
CA ALA A 65 -69.61 10.75 39.03
C ALA A 65 -68.36 10.54 38.16
N GLY A 66 -68.01 11.50 37.29
CA GLY A 66 -66.88 11.42 36.38
C GLY A 66 -65.56 11.97 36.93
N ARG A 67 -65.56 12.58 38.13
CA ARG A 67 -64.40 13.30 38.69
C ARG A 67 -63.11 12.47 38.76
N ASN A 68 -63.19 11.22 39.20
CA ASN A 68 -62.03 10.32 39.26
C ASN A 68 -61.51 9.93 37.87
N PHE A 69 -62.43 9.76 36.91
CA PHE A 69 -62.09 9.47 35.51
C PHE A 69 -61.41 10.65 34.82
N LEU A 70 -61.78 11.89 35.19
CA LEU A 70 -61.17 13.11 34.66
C LEU A 70 -59.67 13.19 34.99
N VAL A 71 -59.29 12.90 36.24
CA VAL A 71 -57.88 12.91 36.71
C VAL A 71 -57.02 11.87 35.96
N VAL A 72 -57.55 10.67 35.76
CA VAL A 72 -56.87 9.61 35.00
C VAL A 72 -56.69 10.03 33.55
N SER A 73 -57.74 10.59 32.93
CA SER A 73 -57.68 11.04 31.54
C SER A 73 -56.65 12.17 31.36
N GLU A 74 -56.59 13.12 32.29
CA GLU A 74 -55.59 14.20 32.28
C GLU A 74 -54.16 13.68 32.40
N SER A 75 -53.93 12.68 33.24
CA SER A 75 -52.63 12.00 33.36
C SER A 75 -52.22 11.29 32.06
N ILE A 76 -53.17 10.64 31.36
CA ILE A 76 -52.92 9.97 30.07
C ILE A 76 -52.62 10.99 28.96
N ASP A 77 -53.30 12.14 28.95
CA ASP A 77 -53.03 13.22 27.99
C ASP A 77 -51.62 13.79 28.18
N ASP A 78 -51.24 14.08 29.43
CA ASP A 78 -49.89 14.55 29.78
C ASP A 78 -48.82 13.52 29.41
N LEU A 79 -49.06 12.24 29.70
CA LEU A 79 -48.17 11.15 29.29
C LEU A 79 -48.04 11.07 27.76
N SER A 80 -49.13 11.25 27.02
CA SER A 80 -49.12 11.22 25.55
C SER A 80 -48.29 12.38 24.99
N ARG A 81 -48.45 13.59 25.51
CA ARG A 81 -47.63 14.75 25.08
C ARG A 81 -46.14 14.55 25.36
N LYS A 82 -45.80 14.07 26.57
CA LYS A 82 -44.41 13.73 26.91
C LYS A 82 -43.83 12.66 26.01
N THR A 83 -44.64 11.66 25.65
CA THR A 83 -44.24 10.59 24.74
C THR A 83 -44.00 11.13 23.32
N ASP A 84 -44.86 12.03 22.82
CA ASP A 84 -44.66 12.68 21.52
C ASP A 84 -43.37 13.51 21.47
N ASP A 85 -43.05 14.25 22.53
CA ASP A 85 -41.79 15.01 22.63
C ASP A 85 -40.57 14.07 22.58
N VAL A 86 -40.62 12.95 23.31
CA VAL A 86 -39.55 11.94 23.27
C VAL A 86 -39.42 11.33 21.88
N ILE A 87 -40.52 10.99 21.20
CA ILE A 87 -40.48 10.43 19.85
C ILE A 87 -39.85 11.42 18.86
N ASN A 88 -40.24 12.70 18.92
CA ASN A 88 -39.69 13.72 18.03
C ASN A 88 -38.18 13.90 18.27
N LYS A 89 -37.75 13.87 19.53
CA LYS A 89 -36.33 13.93 19.89
C LYS A 89 -35.57 12.70 19.38
N MET A 90 -36.11 11.50 19.56
CA MET A 90 -35.51 10.26 19.07
C MET A 90 -35.40 10.25 17.54
N GLU A 91 -36.40 10.77 16.82
CA GLU A 91 -36.37 10.91 15.36
C GLU A 91 -35.19 11.78 14.92
N GLN A 92 -35.00 12.94 15.55
CA GLN A 92 -33.89 13.84 15.26
C GLN A 92 -32.52 13.23 15.60
N GLU A 93 -32.38 12.67 16.81
CA GLU A 93 -31.13 12.06 17.26
C GLU A 93 -30.74 10.87 16.38
N THR A 94 -31.71 10.03 16.00
CA THR A 94 -31.47 8.86 15.13
C THR A 94 -30.95 9.28 13.76
N ILE A 95 -31.59 10.26 13.11
CA ILE A 95 -31.15 10.76 11.80
C ILE A 95 -29.72 11.30 11.90
N GLN A 96 -29.43 12.08 12.94
CA GLN A 96 -28.11 12.66 13.14
C GLN A 96 -27.03 11.59 13.38
N GLU A 97 -27.33 10.55 14.16
CA GLU A 97 -26.39 9.45 14.42
C GLU A 97 -26.09 8.62 13.17
N ILE A 98 -27.09 8.34 12.33
CA ILE A 98 -26.89 7.61 11.06
C ILE A 98 -25.96 8.38 10.12
N GLU A 99 -26.17 9.70 10.00
CA GLU A 99 -25.30 10.56 9.20
C GLU A 99 -23.87 10.58 9.74
N ASN A 100 -23.72 10.70 11.07
CA ASN A 100 -22.43 10.69 11.74
C ASN A 100 -21.69 9.38 11.49
N ILE A 101 -22.35 8.23 11.68
CA ILE A 101 -21.77 6.90 11.43
C ILE A 101 -21.34 6.77 9.96
N SER A 102 -22.19 7.19 9.03
CA SER A 102 -21.88 7.14 7.60
C SER A 102 -20.63 7.96 7.24
N GLN A 103 -20.47 9.15 7.82
CA GLN A 103 -19.28 9.99 7.63
C GLN A 103 -18.02 9.38 8.25
N VAL A 104 -18.13 8.82 9.46
CA VAL A 104 -17.01 8.15 10.14
C VAL A 104 -16.54 6.95 9.32
N ILE A 105 -17.47 6.12 8.83
CA ILE A 105 -17.14 4.95 7.99
C ILE A 105 -16.42 5.40 6.72
N LYS A 106 -16.95 6.40 6.01
CA LYS A 106 -16.34 6.92 4.78
C LYS A 106 -14.93 7.44 5.02
N THR A 107 -14.74 8.26 6.04
CA THR A 107 -13.43 8.84 6.38
C THR A 107 -12.44 7.77 6.81
N LYS A 108 -12.88 6.79 7.62
CA LYS A 108 -12.03 5.69 8.07
C LYS A 108 -11.65 4.75 6.93
N SER A 109 -12.56 4.48 6.00
CA SER A 109 -12.28 3.69 4.79
C SER A 109 -11.15 4.29 3.98
N ILE A 110 -11.22 5.60 3.67
CA ILE A 110 -10.17 6.33 2.95
C ILE A 110 -8.85 6.27 3.71
N SER A 111 -8.87 6.51 5.03
CA SER A 111 -7.65 6.47 5.86
C SER A 111 -7.00 5.08 5.89
N ILE A 112 -7.79 4.01 5.97
CA ILE A 112 -7.29 2.63 5.93
C ILE A 112 -6.65 2.33 4.57
N GLN A 113 -7.28 2.74 3.47
CA GLN A 113 -6.72 2.57 2.13
C GLN A 113 -5.41 3.36 1.97
N GLY A 114 -5.39 4.63 2.39
CA GLY A 114 -4.20 5.49 2.35
C GLY A 114 -3.01 4.91 3.12
N ASN A 115 -3.23 4.46 4.36
CA ASN A 115 -2.19 3.84 5.18
C ASN A 115 -1.63 2.56 4.54
N ARG A 116 -2.47 1.74 3.91
CA ARG A 116 -2.00 0.53 3.22
C ARG A 116 -1.13 0.88 2.02
N LEU A 117 -1.56 1.84 1.20
CA LEU A 117 -0.79 2.27 0.04
C LEU A 117 0.58 2.82 0.46
N ALA A 118 0.61 3.64 1.52
CA ALA A 118 1.85 4.14 2.09
C ALA A 118 2.77 3.00 2.57
N ASN A 119 2.22 2.00 3.26
CA ASN A 119 3.00 0.84 3.71
C ASN A 119 3.54 0.01 2.54
N PHE A 120 2.77 -0.17 1.47
CA PHE A 120 3.24 -0.85 0.25
C PHE A 120 4.37 -0.06 -0.42
N ALA A 121 4.21 1.25 -0.58
CA ALA A 121 5.25 2.11 -1.13
C ALA A 121 6.54 2.04 -0.30
N LEU A 122 6.43 2.13 1.02
CA LEU A 122 7.58 2.04 1.94
C LEU A 122 8.27 0.68 1.85
N THR A 123 7.50 -0.41 1.72
CA THR A 123 8.05 -1.76 1.56
C THR A 123 8.81 -1.88 0.25
N ASN A 124 8.25 -1.40 -0.85
CA ASN A 124 8.91 -1.41 -2.16
C ASN A 124 10.18 -0.57 -2.17
N ILE A 125 10.15 0.63 -1.57
CA ILE A 125 11.33 1.48 -1.41
C ILE A 125 12.44 0.74 -0.66
N ARG A 126 12.11 0.08 0.46
CA ARG A 126 13.10 -0.70 1.23
C ARG A 126 13.67 -1.87 0.44
N LEU A 127 12.86 -2.56 -0.36
CA LEU A 127 13.34 -3.65 -1.21
C LEU A 127 14.33 -3.15 -2.27
N VAL A 128 14.01 -2.02 -2.91
CA VAL A 128 14.90 -1.38 -3.90
C VAL A 128 16.19 -0.92 -3.22
N ASP A 129 16.09 -0.16 -2.13
CA ASP A 129 17.25 0.35 -1.38
C ASP A 129 18.20 -0.77 -0.95
N ARG A 130 17.66 -1.84 -0.37
CA ARG A 130 18.46 -3.01 0.00
C ARG A 130 19.07 -3.72 -1.21
N ASN A 131 18.34 -3.87 -2.31
CA ASN A 131 18.90 -4.47 -3.53
C ASN A 131 20.09 -3.64 -4.06
N LEU A 132 19.92 -2.32 -4.16
CA LEU A 132 20.98 -1.41 -4.63
C LEU A 132 22.18 -1.41 -3.69
N PHE A 133 21.94 -1.43 -2.37
CA PHE A 133 23.00 -1.54 -1.37
C PHE A 133 23.79 -2.86 -1.52
N GLU A 134 23.10 -3.99 -1.69
CA GLU A 134 23.72 -5.30 -1.92
C GLU A 134 24.53 -5.30 -3.22
N ARG A 135 24.02 -4.72 -4.34
CA ARG A 135 24.78 -4.64 -5.61
C ARG A 135 26.06 -3.82 -5.47
N ALA A 136 25.98 -2.69 -4.76
CA ALA A 136 27.14 -1.85 -4.50
C ALA A 136 28.18 -2.56 -3.62
N ALA A 137 27.74 -3.34 -2.62
CA ALA A 137 28.62 -4.15 -1.79
C ALA A 137 29.27 -5.29 -2.58
N ASP A 138 28.50 -6.01 -3.39
CA ASP A 138 28.97 -7.12 -4.23
C ASP A 138 30.12 -6.67 -5.14
N ILE A 139 29.95 -5.57 -5.90
CA ILE A 139 30.98 -5.13 -6.85
C ILE A 139 32.28 -4.70 -6.16
N ARG A 140 32.19 -4.09 -4.98
CA ARG A 140 33.38 -3.73 -4.19
C ARG A 140 34.06 -4.96 -3.62
N TRP A 141 33.30 -5.95 -3.17
CA TRP A 141 33.86 -7.20 -2.69
C TRP A 141 34.58 -7.97 -3.81
N TRP A 142 33.97 -8.07 -4.99
CA TRP A 142 34.61 -8.72 -6.14
C TRP A 142 35.83 -7.98 -6.64
N ALA A 143 35.86 -6.65 -6.52
CA ALA A 143 37.03 -5.84 -6.85
C ALA A 143 38.26 -6.14 -5.99
N THR A 144 38.09 -6.79 -4.82
CA THR A 144 39.22 -7.24 -3.98
C THR A 144 39.86 -8.56 -4.45
N ASP A 145 39.30 -9.21 -5.48
CA ASP A 145 39.84 -10.47 -5.98
C ASP A 145 41.15 -10.23 -6.77
N ASP A 146 42.25 -10.66 -6.16
CA ASP A 146 43.63 -10.45 -6.63
C ASP A 146 43.88 -10.95 -8.06
N ILE A 147 43.12 -11.93 -8.53
CA ILE A 147 43.22 -12.41 -9.92
C ILE A 147 42.85 -11.33 -10.94
N LEU A 148 41.92 -10.43 -10.59
CA LEU A 148 41.49 -9.35 -11.47
C LEU A 148 42.63 -8.34 -11.66
N ILE A 149 43.29 -7.95 -10.57
CA ILE A 149 44.42 -7.00 -10.58
C ILE A 149 45.60 -7.59 -11.33
N LYS A 150 46.01 -8.83 -10.98
CA LYS A 150 47.12 -9.52 -11.63
C LYS A 150 46.96 -9.61 -13.15
N SER A 151 45.75 -9.92 -13.61
CA SER A 151 45.48 -10.00 -15.05
C SER A 151 45.69 -8.66 -15.77
N LEU A 152 45.34 -7.53 -15.14
CA LEU A 152 45.52 -6.20 -15.72
C LEU A 152 46.98 -5.74 -15.73
N ILE A 153 47.82 -6.27 -14.83
CA ILE A 153 49.26 -6.01 -14.79
C ILE A 153 49.99 -6.88 -15.82
N GLU A 154 49.74 -8.19 -15.83
CA GLU A 154 50.46 -9.15 -16.69
C GLU A 154 50.00 -9.10 -18.15
N ARG A 155 48.72 -8.77 -18.38
CA ARG A 155 48.08 -8.59 -19.70
C ARG A 155 48.37 -9.70 -20.71
N ASN A 156 48.14 -10.96 -20.32
CA ASN A 156 48.30 -12.11 -21.21
C ASN A 156 47.02 -12.96 -21.31
N ASP A 157 46.86 -13.68 -22.42
CA ASP A 157 45.64 -14.44 -22.73
C ASP A 157 45.31 -15.51 -21.69
N SER A 158 46.33 -16.11 -21.05
CA SER A 158 46.13 -17.11 -20.00
C SER A 158 45.44 -16.50 -18.78
N THR A 159 45.92 -15.35 -18.30
CA THR A 159 45.32 -14.65 -17.16
C THR A 159 43.91 -14.15 -17.44
N PHE A 160 43.62 -13.75 -18.69
CA PHE A 160 42.27 -13.35 -19.08
C PHE A 160 41.30 -14.53 -19.12
N ALA A 161 41.77 -15.71 -19.52
CA ALA A 161 40.97 -16.94 -19.45
C ALA A 161 40.64 -17.32 -17.99
N ASP A 162 41.60 -17.16 -17.07
CA ASP A 162 41.39 -17.40 -15.64
C ASP A 162 40.37 -16.43 -15.03
N VAL A 163 40.46 -15.14 -15.39
CA VAL A 163 39.46 -14.14 -14.97
C VAL A 163 38.08 -14.47 -15.52
N LYS A 164 37.97 -14.79 -16.81
CA LYS A 164 36.69 -15.20 -17.42
C LYS A 164 36.08 -16.39 -16.66
N HIS A 165 36.90 -17.40 -16.34
CA HIS A 165 36.43 -18.53 -15.53
C HIS A 165 35.96 -18.08 -14.15
N ARG A 166 36.71 -17.22 -13.46
CA ARG A 166 36.37 -16.70 -12.13
C ARG A 166 35.06 -15.91 -12.13
N LEU A 167 34.88 -14.98 -13.08
CA LEU A 167 33.65 -14.20 -13.24
C LEU A 167 32.44 -15.11 -13.52
N GLY A 168 32.62 -16.14 -14.36
CA GLY A 168 31.58 -17.14 -14.62
C GLY A 168 31.20 -17.97 -13.40
N VAL A 169 32.14 -18.29 -12.50
CA VAL A 169 31.84 -18.95 -11.22
C VAL A 169 30.99 -18.05 -10.32
N ILE A 170 31.34 -16.76 -10.22
CA ILE A 170 30.59 -15.79 -9.42
C ILE A 170 29.16 -15.65 -9.97
N LEU A 171 28.99 -15.46 -11.28
CA LEU A 171 27.67 -15.34 -11.91
C LEU A 171 26.75 -16.53 -11.64
N LYS A 172 27.30 -17.76 -11.65
CA LYS A 172 26.53 -18.97 -11.32
C LYS A 172 26.03 -19.00 -9.88
N SER A 173 26.78 -18.39 -8.95
CA SER A 173 26.36 -18.24 -7.55
C SER A 173 25.43 -17.05 -7.32
N TYR A 174 25.47 -16.02 -8.18
CA TYR A 174 24.69 -14.79 -8.07
C TYR A 174 23.87 -14.57 -9.35
N THR A 175 22.76 -15.28 -9.48
CA THR A 175 21.93 -15.36 -10.71
C THR A 175 21.13 -14.09 -11.05
N VAL A 176 21.27 -13.03 -10.26
CA VAL A 176 20.56 -11.76 -10.44
C VAL A 176 21.30 -10.78 -11.37
N TYR A 177 22.51 -11.11 -11.78
CA TYR A 177 23.30 -10.33 -12.73
C TYR A 177 23.20 -10.93 -14.13
N HIS A 178 23.11 -10.08 -15.14
CA HIS A 178 23.25 -10.51 -16.53
C HIS A 178 24.68 -10.97 -16.83
N ASP A 179 25.67 -10.17 -16.43
CA ASP A 179 27.09 -10.45 -16.67
C ASP A 179 27.96 -9.68 -15.67
N LEU A 180 29.21 -10.10 -15.53
CA LEU A 180 30.28 -9.39 -14.85
C LEU A 180 31.41 -9.19 -15.85
N ILE A 181 31.92 -7.97 -15.95
CA ILE A 181 32.98 -7.62 -16.89
C ILE A 181 34.18 -6.99 -16.19
N LEU A 182 35.37 -7.29 -16.71
CA LEU A 182 36.61 -6.63 -16.35
C LEU A 182 37.01 -5.71 -17.50
N CYS A 183 37.18 -4.42 -17.21
CA CYS A 183 37.70 -3.44 -18.16
C CYS A 183 39.08 -2.95 -17.75
N ASP A 184 39.91 -2.59 -18.72
CA ASP A 184 41.13 -1.83 -18.46
C ASP A 184 40.84 -0.33 -18.26
N THR A 185 41.89 0.45 -17.93
CA THR A 185 41.77 1.89 -17.65
C THR A 185 41.34 2.73 -18.86
N ASN A 186 41.39 2.19 -20.07
CA ASN A 186 40.91 2.83 -21.30
C ASN A 186 39.46 2.42 -21.65
N GLY A 187 38.81 1.65 -20.77
CA GLY A 187 37.44 1.17 -20.96
C GLY A 187 37.32 -0.04 -21.87
N LEU A 188 38.41 -0.67 -22.29
CA LEU A 188 38.34 -1.89 -23.09
C LEU A 188 37.95 -3.06 -22.19
N CYS A 189 36.86 -3.76 -22.53
CA CYS A 189 36.43 -4.98 -21.84
C CYS A 189 37.38 -6.13 -22.18
N ILE A 190 38.15 -6.58 -21.20
CA ILE A 190 39.19 -7.60 -21.33
C ILE A 190 38.62 -9.00 -21.10
N ALA A 191 37.67 -9.13 -20.18
CA ALA A 191 37.01 -10.40 -19.89
C ALA A 191 35.56 -10.16 -19.48
N SER A 192 34.72 -11.16 -19.75
CA SER A 192 33.31 -11.22 -19.38
C SER A 192 33.02 -12.62 -18.84
N GLY A 193 32.12 -12.71 -17.85
CA GLY A 193 31.72 -13.97 -17.24
C GLY A 193 30.66 -14.73 -18.04
N GLU A 194 30.00 -14.07 -19.00
CA GLU A 194 28.94 -14.63 -19.85
C GLU A 194 29.21 -14.38 -21.34
N ASP A 195 29.22 -15.45 -22.13
CA ASP A 195 29.56 -15.37 -23.54
C ASP A 195 28.42 -14.87 -24.42
N GLN A 196 27.16 -15.04 -23.99
CA GLN A 196 26.00 -14.76 -24.84
C GLN A 196 25.92 -13.29 -25.33
N PHE A 197 26.49 -12.35 -24.57
CA PHE A 197 26.44 -10.92 -24.88
C PHE A 197 27.63 -10.43 -25.69
N HIS A 198 28.68 -11.23 -25.85
CA HIS A 198 29.86 -10.89 -26.65
C HIS A 198 30.45 -9.52 -26.24
N LEU A 199 30.67 -9.31 -24.93
CA LEU A 199 31.13 -8.02 -24.38
C LEU A 199 32.64 -7.83 -24.44
N THR A 200 33.41 -8.92 -24.38
CA THR A 200 34.88 -8.88 -24.51
C THR A 200 35.29 -8.21 -25.82
N GLY A 201 36.24 -7.27 -25.75
CA GLY A 201 36.72 -6.46 -26.87
C GLY A 201 35.92 -5.18 -27.13
N ARG A 202 34.77 -4.97 -26.49
CA ARG A 202 34.02 -3.70 -26.60
C ARG A 202 34.64 -2.62 -25.72
N ASN A 203 34.46 -1.36 -26.11
CA ASN A 203 34.92 -0.21 -25.32
C ASN A 203 33.74 0.48 -24.62
N PHE A 204 33.91 0.77 -23.33
CA PHE A 204 32.91 1.39 -22.45
C PHE A 204 33.41 2.67 -21.78
N SER A 205 34.50 3.27 -22.27
CA SER A 205 35.09 4.50 -21.71
C SER A 205 34.13 5.69 -21.67
N ASP A 206 33.12 5.71 -22.54
CA ASP A 206 32.08 6.73 -22.62
C ASP A 206 30.93 6.52 -21.63
N LYS A 207 30.90 5.40 -20.90
CA LYS A 207 29.75 5.06 -20.06
C LYS A 207 29.78 5.75 -18.69
N PRO A 208 28.62 6.19 -18.17
CA PRO A 208 28.53 6.85 -16.86
C PRO A 208 29.08 5.99 -15.72
N TRP A 209 28.76 4.70 -15.68
CA TRP A 209 29.27 3.78 -14.67
C TRP A 209 30.81 3.68 -14.73
N PHE A 210 31.40 3.60 -15.93
CA PHE A 210 32.85 3.50 -16.09
C PHE A 210 33.55 4.79 -15.65
N THR A 211 33.10 5.93 -16.18
CA THR A 211 33.69 7.24 -15.87
C THR A 211 33.55 7.59 -14.39
N SER A 212 32.40 7.30 -13.77
CA SER A 212 32.20 7.50 -12.33
C SER A 212 33.10 6.60 -11.48
N ALA A 213 33.27 5.33 -11.84
CA ALA A 213 34.20 4.42 -11.15
C ALA A 213 35.66 4.89 -11.29
N MET A 214 36.08 5.35 -12.46
CA MET A 214 37.46 5.84 -12.64
C MET A 214 37.77 7.07 -11.77
N ASN A 215 36.76 7.89 -11.48
CA ASN A 215 36.85 9.08 -10.63
C ASN A 215 36.83 8.80 -9.12
N THR A 216 36.65 7.55 -8.68
CA THR A 216 36.66 7.20 -7.25
C THR A 216 38.06 7.30 -6.65
N LYS A 217 38.16 7.39 -5.32
CA LYS A 217 39.47 7.55 -4.66
C LYS A 217 40.09 6.23 -4.21
N ASN A 218 39.26 5.27 -3.81
CA ASN A 218 39.66 3.97 -3.26
C ASN A 218 38.63 2.88 -3.60
N GLY A 219 38.88 1.64 -3.16
CA GLY A 219 37.98 0.50 -3.36
C GLY A 219 36.72 0.49 -2.49
N GLU A 220 36.52 1.47 -1.60
CA GLU A 220 35.28 1.62 -0.81
C GLU A 220 34.18 2.39 -1.57
N ASP A 221 34.57 3.14 -2.59
CA ASP A 221 33.68 3.86 -3.49
C ASP A 221 33.26 2.98 -4.67
N TYR A 222 32.20 3.40 -5.38
CA TYR A 222 31.74 2.73 -6.59
C TYR A 222 31.13 3.73 -7.56
N GLY A 223 31.18 3.41 -8.85
CA GLY A 223 30.42 4.04 -9.91
C GLY A 223 29.13 3.28 -10.21
N SER A 224 28.16 3.98 -10.78
CA SER A 224 26.93 3.37 -11.26
C SER A 224 26.32 4.17 -12.40
N ASP A 225 25.31 3.58 -13.05
CA ASP A 225 24.46 4.28 -14.02
C ASP A 225 22.99 4.18 -13.59
N THR A 226 22.14 4.95 -14.25
CA THR A 226 20.68 4.86 -14.14
C THR A 226 20.13 3.65 -14.89
N VAL A 227 18.90 3.23 -14.56
CA VAL A 227 18.23 2.14 -15.29
C VAL A 227 17.96 2.59 -16.73
N HIS A 228 18.50 1.86 -17.70
CA HIS A 228 18.32 2.15 -19.13
C HIS A 228 18.31 0.87 -19.94
N LYS A 229 17.75 0.93 -21.16
CA LYS A 229 17.90 -0.18 -22.12
C LYS A 229 19.29 -0.16 -22.72
N SER A 230 19.94 -1.31 -22.79
CA SER A 230 21.29 -1.40 -23.35
C SER A 230 21.36 -2.38 -24.52
N PRO A 231 21.79 -1.92 -25.72
CA PRO A 231 22.05 -2.81 -26.85
C PRO A 231 23.14 -3.85 -26.58
N ALA A 232 23.98 -3.62 -25.57
CA ALA A 232 25.02 -4.58 -25.17
C ALA A 232 24.43 -5.87 -24.58
N ILE A 233 23.20 -5.82 -24.05
CA ILE A 233 22.50 -6.97 -23.46
C ILE A 233 21.14 -7.22 -24.10
N ASN A 234 21.08 -7.15 -25.44
CA ASN A 234 19.87 -7.43 -26.24
C ASN A 234 18.70 -6.45 -25.97
N ASP A 235 18.99 -5.17 -25.74
CA ASP A 235 18.00 -4.10 -25.48
C ASP A 235 17.12 -4.32 -24.22
N ASP A 236 17.58 -5.17 -23.30
CA ASP A 236 16.96 -5.32 -21.99
C ASP A 236 17.34 -4.16 -21.06
N PHE A 237 16.55 -3.98 -20.00
CA PHE A 237 16.82 -2.98 -18.96
C PHE A 237 18.00 -3.41 -18.10
N THR A 238 18.98 -2.52 -17.96
CA THR A 238 20.16 -2.72 -17.12
C THR A 238 20.41 -1.54 -16.21
N MET A 239 21.11 -1.83 -15.12
CA MET A 239 21.77 -0.87 -14.25
C MET A 239 23.13 -1.44 -13.92
N VAL A 240 24.20 -0.71 -14.24
CA VAL A 240 25.57 -1.18 -14.03
C VAL A 240 26.12 -0.57 -12.75
N PHE A 241 26.76 -1.42 -11.95
CA PHE A 241 27.59 -1.02 -10.81
C PHE A 241 29.03 -1.39 -11.14
N SER A 242 29.97 -0.52 -10.79
CA SER A 242 31.38 -0.69 -11.14
C SER A 242 32.26 -0.20 -10.00
N CYS A 243 33.35 -0.90 -9.74
CA CYS A 243 34.36 -0.51 -8.77
C CYS A 243 35.72 -0.44 -9.47
N LYS A 244 36.52 0.57 -9.13
CA LYS A 244 37.89 0.66 -9.62
C LYS A 244 38.77 -0.32 -8.85
N LEU A 245 39.60 -1.08 -9.57
CA LEU A 245 40.55 -1.99 -8.96
C LEU A 245 41.78 -1.22 -8.47
N HIS A 246 42.24 -1.53 -7.26
CA HIS A 246 43.41 -0.91 -6.63
C HIS A 246 44.44 -1.98 -6.24
N GLU A 247 45.71 -1.79 -6.57
CA GLU A 247 46.80 -2.76 -6.29
C GLU A 247 47.02 -3.04 -4.78
N SER A 248 46.40 -2.29 -3.87
CA SER A 248 46.55 -2.43 -2.41
C SER A 248 45.24 -2.73 -1.66
N GLY A 249 44.17 -3.09 -2.37
CA GLY A 249 42.82 -3.22 -1.81
C GLY A 249 42.07 -1.90 -1.82
#